data_AF-A0AAV2D163-F1
#
_entry.id   AF-A0AAV2D163-F1
#
_cell.length_a   1.000
_cell.length_b   1.000
_cell.length_c   1.000
_cell.angle_alpha   90.00
_cell.angle_beta   90.00
_cell.angle_gamma   90.00
#
_symmetry.space_group_name_H-M   'P 1'
#
loop_
_entity.id
_entity.type
_entity.pdbx_description
1 polymer ?
#
loop_
_entity_poly.entity_id
_entity_poly.type
_entity_poly.pdbx_seq_one_letter_code
_entity_poly.pdbx_strand_id
1 'polypeptide(L)'
;MRPTTFLLAIATIAIILSGAGAITGGWQPIENVNNEHVREIAQFAVMAQDMSFKGFPLRLVSVVRGFHQYVAGINYKLIVSAATIGGEGTRAKYYEAIVYENLSNVKELVSFRPLLTV
;
A
#
# COMPACT_ATOMS: atom_id res chain seq x y z
N MET A 1 -25.88 0.62 -57.37
CA MET A 1 -25.87 -0.17 -56.11
C MET A 1 -25.26 -1.52 -56.47
N ARG A 2 -24.03 -1.89 -56.11
CA ARG A 2 -23.38 -1.97 -54.78
C ARG A 2 -21.83 -1.88 -54.94
N PRO A 3 -21.08 -1.55 -53.88
CA PRO A 3 -19.75 -0.93 -53.98
C PRO A 3 -18.58 -1.93 -53.96
N THR A 4 -17.46 -1.46 -54.52
CA THR A 4 -16.09 -1.98 -54.51
C THR A 4 -15.56 -2.30 -53.11
N THR A 5 -14.92 -3.46 -52.94
CA THR A 5 -14.13 -3.79 -51.75
C THR A 5 -12.65 -4.01 -52.13
N PHE A 6 -11.81 -3.05 -51.77
CA PHE A 6 -10.35 -3.20 -51.74
C PHE A 6 -9.97 -3.97 -50.48
N LEU A 7 -9.36 -5.15 -50.63
CA LEU A 7 -8.79 -5.92 -49.53
C LEU A 7 -7.41 -5.32 -49.17
N LEU A 8 -7.35 -4.59 -48.06
CA LEU A 8 -6.09 -4.18 -47.45
C LEU A 8 -5.55 -5.35 -46.61
N ALA A 9 -4.48 -5.99 -47.05
CA ALA A 9 -3.76 -6.98 -46.25
C ALA A 9 -2.99 -6.24 -45.14
N ILE A 10 -3.49 -6.29 -43.90
CA ILE A 10 -2.77 -5.77 -42.74
C ILE A 10 -1.76 -6.84 -42.32
N ALA A 11 -0.47 -6.59 -42.60
CA ALA A 11 0.62 -7.38 -42.08
C ALA A 11 0.66 -7.25 -40.55
N THR A 12 0.51 -8.37 -39.84
CA THR A 12 0.67 -8.43 -38.38
C THR A 12 2.15 -8.36 -38.04
N ILE A 13 2.61 -7.18 -37.59
CA ILE A 13 3.90 -7.05 -36.91
C ILE A 13 3.71 -7.59 -35.49
N ALA A 14 4.30 -8.74 -35.19
CA ALA A 14 4.42 -9.24 -33.83
C ALA A 14 5.46 -8.38 -33.09
N ILE A 15 4.98 -7.42 -32.30
CA ILE A 15 5.84 -6.60 -31.44
C ILE A 15 6.15 -7.44 -30.19
N ILE A 16 7.36 -7.99 -30.12
CA ILE A 16 7.90 -8.57 -28.88
C ILE A 16 8.36 -7.41 -28.00
N LEU A 17 7.49 -6.95 -27.10
CA LEU A 17 7.82 -5.88 -26.17
C LEU A 17 8.50 -6.47 -24.93
N SER A 18 9.82 -6.61 -24.96
CA SER A 18 10.66 -6.82 -23.77
C SER A 18 10.78 -5.48 -23.02
N GLY A 19 9.77 -5.16 -22.22
CA GLY A 19 9.78 -4.00 -21.34
C GLY A 19 8.91 -4.26 -20.13
N ALA A 20 9.53 -4.49 -18.97
CA ALA A 20 8.84 -4.50 -17.69
C ALA A 20 8.37 -3.06 -17.38
N GLY A 21 7.31 -2.63 -18.05
CA GLY A 21 6.60 -1.41 -17.71
C GLY A 21 5.99 -1.58 -16.33
N ALA A 22 6.36 -0.71 -15.40
CA ALA A 22 5.65 -0.56 -14.14
C ALA A 22 4.15 -0.46 -14.43
N ILE A 23 3.37 -1.42 -13.96
CA ILE A 23 1.91 -1.44 -14.12
C ILE A 23 1.36 -0.20 -13.40
N THR A 24 1.09 0.87 -14.16
CA THR A 24 0.58 2.12 -13.58
C THR A 24 -0.83 1.85 -13.06
N GLY A 25 -0.99 1.94 -11.74
CA GLY A 25 -2.25 1.68 -11.02
C GLY A 25 -2.26 0.40 -10.17
N GLY A 26 -1.22 -0.45 -10.22
CA GLY A 26 -1.08 -1.61 -9.33
C GLY A 26 -0.40 -1.28 -8.00
N TRP A 27 -0.48 -2.19 -7.02
CA TRP A 27 0.38 -2.14 -5.83
C TRP A 27 1.82 -2.45 -6.22
N GLN A 28 2.74 -1.56 -5.88
CA GLN A 28 4.17 -1.69 -6.10
C GLN A 28 4.88 -1.86 -4.76
N PRO A 29 5.89 -2.73 -4.65
CA PRO A 29 6.63 -2.91 -3.42
C PRO A 29 7.41 -1.65 -3.05
N ILE A 30 7.47 -1.33 -1.76
CA ILE A 30 8.34 -0.30 -1.20
C ILE A 30 9.69 -0.96 -0.90
N GLU A 31 10.74 -0.54 -1.60
CA GLU A 31 12.07 -1.14 -1.48
C GLU A 31 12.70 -0.89 -0.10
N ASN A 32 12.60 0.33 0.40
CA ASN A 32 13.14 0.72 1.70
C ASN A 32 12.02 1.12 2.67
N VAL A 33 11.55 0.16 3.45
CA VAL A 33 10.54 0.40 4.49
C VAL A 33 11.05 1.21 5.69
N ASN A 34 12.38 1.38 5.80
CA ASN A 34 13.00 2.25 6.80
C ASN A 34 13.13 3.70 6.33
N ASN A 35 12.70 4.01 5.10
CA ASN A 35 12.58 5.38 4.63
C ASN A 35 11.73 6.20 5.62
N GLU A 36 12.16 7.43 5.89
CA GLU A 36 11.54 8.32 6.87
C GLU A 36 10.05 8.51 6.62
N HIS A 37 9.64 8.80 5.38
CA HIS A 37 8.24 8.98 5.01
C HIS A 37 7.41 7.72 5.27
N VAL A 38 7.93 6.55 4.93
CA VAL A 38 7.23 5.27 5.16
C VAL A 38 7.04 5.02 6.66
N ARG A 39 8.03 5.38 7.48
CA ARG A 39 7.92 5.29 8.94
C ARG A 39 6.89 6.27 9.50
N GLU A 40 6.80 7.48 8.95
CA GLU A 40 5.77 8.45 9.32
C GLU A 40 4.36 7.94 9.00
N ILE A 41 4.16 7.35 7.81
CA ILE A 41 2.89 6.72 7.44
C ILE A 41 2.53 5.59 8.42
N ALA A 42 3.50 4.75 8.81
CA ALA A 42 3.28 3.68 9.77
C ALA A 42 2.94 4.21 11.18
N GLN A 43 3.63 5.26 11.64
CA GLN A 43 3.36 5.90 12.94
C GLN A 43 1.96 6.52 12.96
N PHE A 44 1.60 7.22 11.88
CA PHE A 44 0.26 7.76 11.70
C PHE A 44 -0.79 6.66 11.79
N ALA A 45 -0.59 5.51 11.12
CA ALA A 45 -1.55 4.41 11.13
C ALA A 45 -1.81 3.86 12.55
N VAL A 46 -0.74 3.63 13.32
CA VAL A 46 -0.83 3.12 14.69
C VAL A 46 -1.50 4.15 15.61
N MET A 47 -1.12 5.42 15.50
CA MET A 47 -1.72 6.51 16.30
C MET A 47 -3.21 6.70 15.98
N ALA A 48 -3.59 6.66 14.70
CA ALA A 48 -4.99 6.81 14.28
C ALA A 48 -5.85 5.63 14.74
N GLN A 49 -5.29 4.41 14.77
CA GLN A 49 -5.96 3.24 15.33
C GLN A 49 -6.21 3.41 16.84
N ASP A 50 -5.22 3.90 17.58
CA ASP A 50 -5.35 4.14 19.03
C ASP A 50 -6.46 5.14 19.36
N MET A 51 -6.58 6.22 18.57
CA MET A 51 -7.65 7.20 18.72
C MET A 51 -9.04 6.59 18.45
N SER A 52 -9.12 5.57 17.60
CA SER A 52 -10.37 4.96 17.15
C SER A 52 -10.83 3.79 18.03
N PHE A 53 -9.95 3.19 18.85
CA PHE A 53 -10.20 1.95 19.56
C PHE A 53 -10.31 2.14 21.08
N LYS A 54 -11.29 1.49 21.73
CA LYS A 54 -11.49 1.54 23.20
C LYS A 54 -10.56 0.60 24.00
N GLY A 55 -9.61 -0.04 23.32
CA GLY A 55 -8.65 -0.95 23.94
C GLY A 55 -7.38 -0.24 24.40
N PHE A 56 -6.38 -1.04 24.74
CA PHE A 56 -5.08 -0.50 25.10
C PHE A 56 -4.36 0.09 23.88
N PRO A 57 -3.67 1.24 24.03
CA PRO A 57 -2.95 1.87 22.95
C PRO A 57 -1.80 0.99 22.44
N LEU A 58 -1.49 1.12 21.17
CA LEU A 58 -0.45 0.41 20.44
C LEU A 58 0.75 1.32 20.21
N ARG A 59 1.94 0.74 20.29
CA ARG A 59 3.18 1.39 19.89
C ARG A 59 3.75 0.66 18.68
N LEU A 60 4.08 1.43 17.64
CA LEU A 60 4.81 0.91 16.49
C LEU A 60 6.17 0.37 16.94
N VAL A 61 6.46 -0.89 16.59
CA VAL A 61 7.76 -1.51 16.79
C VAL A 61 8.58 -1.41 15.51
N SER A 62 8.01 -1.83 14.37
CA SER A 62 8.69 -1.79 13.07
C SER A 62 7.72 -1.85 11.89
N VAL A 63 8.19 -1.45 10.72
CA VAL A 63 7.55 -1.77 9.43
C VAL A 63 8.22 -3.02 8.88
N VAL A 64 7.43 -4.07 8.64
CA VAL A 64 7.92 -5.37 8.17
C VAL A 64 8.05 -5.38 6.65
N ARG A 65 7.03 -4.85 5.97
CA ARG A 65 6.93 -4.81 4.50
C ARG A 65 5.92 -3.74 4.10
N GLY A 66 6.05 -3.21 2.89
CA GLY A 66 5.20 -2.15 2.40
C GLY A 66 4.97 -2.21 0.91
N PHE A 67 3.81 -1.70 0.49
CA PHE A 67 3.46 -1.47 -0.90
C PHE A 67 2.84 -0.08 -1.02
N HIS A 68 3.06 0.57 -2.16
CA HIS A 68 2.36 1.80 -2.52
C HIS A 68 1.55 1.62 -3.80
N GLN A 69 0.55 2.46 -3.99
CA GLN A 69 -0.23 2.53 -5.22
C GLN A 69 -0.55 3.99 -5.50
N TYR A 70 -0.18 4.46 -6.69
CA TYR A 70 -0.52 5.79 -7.16
C TYR A 70 -1.99 5.85 -7.60
N VAL A 71 -2.71 6.85 -7.09
CA VAL A 71 -4.10 7.20 -7.40
C VAL A 71 -4.22 8.73 -7.55
N ALA A 72 -5.32 9.37 -7.15
CA ALA A 72 -5.39 10.82 -6.93
C ALA A 72 -4.66 11.26 -5.64
N GLY A 73 -3.47 10.70 -5.40
CA GLY A 73 -2.76 10.62 -4.15
C GLY A 73 -1.96 9.31 -4.09
N ILE A 74 -1.64 8.82 -2.90
CA ILE A 74 -0.92 7.56 -2.70
C ILE A 74 -1.63 6.73 -1.64
N ASN A 75 -1.94 5.48 -1.98
CA ASN A 75 -2.28 4.48 -0.97
C ASN A 75 -1.00 3.77 -0.52
N TYR A 76 -0.81 3.64 0.78
CA TYR A 76 0.22 2.81 1.40
C TYR A 76 -0.45 1.61 2.06
N LYS A 77 0.03 0.41 1.73
CA LYS A 77 -0.31 -0.83 2.42
C LYS A 77 0.92 -1.31 3.15
N LEU A 78 0.90 -1.21 4.47
CA LEU A 78 2.03 -1.53 5.33
C LEU A 78 1.68 -2.72 6.21
N ILE A 79 2.58 -3.69 6.31
CA ILE A 79 2.54 -4.66 7.40
C ILE A 79 3.44 -4.12 8.50
N VAL A 80 2.86 -3.84 9.65
CA VAL A 80 3.55 -3.28 10.81
C VAL A 80 3.55 -4.27 11.96
N SER A 81 4.63 -4.25 12.73
CA SER A 81 4.66 -4.86 14.04
C SER A 81 4.34 -3.80 15.09
N ALA A 82 3.36 -4.05 15.95
CA ALA A 82 2.97 -3.14 17.01
C ALA A 82 2.73 -3.90 18.32
N ALA A 83 3.07 -3.24 19.44
CA ALA A 83 2.91 -3.80 20.78
C ALA A 83 2.01 -2.91 21.61
N THR A 84 1.07 -3.52 22.33
CA THR A 84 0.26 -2.86 23.33
C THR A 84 1.10 -2.20 24.42
N ILE A 85 0.75 -0.98 24.82
CA ILE A 85 1.37 -0.27 25.92
C ILE A 85 0.68 -0.69 27.24
N GLY A 86 1.46 -1.08 28.24
CA GLY A 86 0.96 -1.31 29.61
C GLY A 86 0.43 -2.72 29.91
N GLY A 87 0.49 -3.67 28.96
CA GLY A 87 0.20 -5.08 29.23
C GLY A 87 1.46 -5.84 29.65
N GLU A 88 1.45 -6.50 30.81
CA GLU A 88 2.50 -7.46 31.17
C GLU A 88 2.53 -8.61 30.14
N GLY A 89 3.73 -8.96 29.65
CA GLY A 89 3.90 -10.05 28.67
C GLY A 89 3.54 -9.71 27.22
N THR A 90 3.38 -8.43 26.86
CA THR A 90 2.95 -8.02 25.52
C THR A 90 4.00 -8.34 24.45
N ARG A 91 3.74 -9.40 23.67
CA ARG A 91 4.44 -9.67 22.42
C ARG A 91 3.91 -8.75 21.33
N ALA A 92 4.82 -8.23 20.50
CA ALA A 92 4.42 -7.49 19.32
C ALA A 92 3.59 -8.39 18.39
N LYS A 93 2.48 -7.85 17.91
CA LYS A 93 1.60 -8.50 16.92
C LYS A 93 1.77 -7.80 15.58
N TYR A 94 1.35 -8.47 14.53
CA TYR A 94 1.40 -7.92 13.18
C TYR A 94 0.04 -7.41 12.75
N TYR A 95 0.05 -6.35 11.97
CA TYR A 95 -1.14 -5.69 11.47
C TYR A 95 -0.92 -5.28 10.01
N GLU A 96 -1.97 -5.39 9.20
CA GLU A 96 -2.03 -4.70 7.91
C GLU A 96 -2.69 -3.35 8.13
N ALA A 97 -2.01 -2.29 7.73
CA ALA A 97 -2.48 -0.93 7.73
C ALA A 97 -2.58 -0.42 6.30
N ILE A 98 -3.73 0.14 5.93
CA ILE A 98 -3.91 0.89 4.68
C ILE A 98 -4.11 2.36 5.04
N VAL A 99 -3.23 3.21 4.54
CA VAL A 99 -3.26 4.67 4.72
C VAL A 99 -3.35 5.32 3.36
N TYR A 100 -4.27 6.27 3.22
CA TYR A 100 -4.33 7.14 2.06
C TYR A 100 -3.65 8.47 2.38
N GLU A 101 -2.81 8.96 1.47
CA GLU A 101 -2.19 10.27 1.51
C GLU A 101 -2.59 11.07 0.27
N ASN A 102 -3.22 12.23 0.46
CA ASN A 102 -3.61 13.08 -0.65
C ASN A 102 -2.45 13.96 -1.15
N LEU A 103 -2.67 14.69 -2.25
CA LEU A 103 -1.65 15.57 -2.86
C LEU A 103 -1.22 16.76 -1.97
N SER A 104 -1.92 17.00 -0.86
CA SER A 104 -1.59 18.02 0.14
C SER A 104 -0.97 17.42 1.41
N ASN A 105 -0.50 16.17 1.35
CA ASN A 105 0.11 15.41 2.45
C ASN A 105 -0.80 15.12 3.66
N VAL A 106 -2.11 15.28 3.49
CA VAL A 106 -3.10 14.88 4.51
C VAL A 106 -3.27 13.37 4.45
N LYS A 107 -3.19 12.73 5.62
CA LYS A 107 -3.24 11.27 5.78
C LYS A 107 -4.57 10.85 6.37
N GLU A 108 -5.10 9.73 5.90
CA GLU A 108 -6.33 9.12 6.40
C GLU A 108 -6.10 7.62 6.60
N LEU A 109 -6.50 7.10 7.77
CA LEU A 109 -6.45 5.67 8.03
C LEU A 109 -7.65 5.00 7.36
N VAL A 110 -7.40 4.25 6.30
CA VAL A 110 -8.45 3.54 5.55
C VAL A 110 -8.80 2.23 6.26
N SER A 111 -7.80 1.49 6.73
CA SER A 111 -8.04 0.29 7.54
C SER A 111 -6.83 -0.10 8.37
N PHE A 112 -7.08 -0.75 9.51
CA PHE A 112 -6.06 -1.34 10.36
C PHE A 112 -6.58 -2.67 10.90
N ARG A 113 -5.92 -3.78 10.55
CA ARG A 113 -6.42 -5.13 10.86
C ARG A 113 -5.32 -6.03 11.40
N PRO A 114 -5.59 -6.86 12.44
CA PRO A 114 -4.62 -7.81 12.94
C PRO A 114 -4.35 -8.91 11.91
N LEU A 115 -3.10 -9.39 11.86
CA LEU A 115 -2.67 -10.54 11.08
C LEU A 115 -2.34 -11.72 11.99
N LEU A 116 -2.66 -12.93 11.53
CA LEU A 116 -2.35 -14.17 12.25
C LEU A 116 -0.88 -14.59 12.08
N THR A 117 -0.28 -14.26 10.93
CA THR A 117 1.13 -14.52 10.59
C THR A 117 1.57 -13.53 9.50
N VAL A 118 2.88 -13.38 9.27
CA VAL A 118 3.47 -12.41 8.31
C VAL A 118 4.35 -13.04 7.25
#